data_AF-A0A2M7DQN9-F1
#
_entry.id   AF-A0A2M7DQN9-F1
#
_cell.length_a   1.000
_cell.length_b   1.000
_cell.length_c   1.000
_cell.angle_alpha   90.00
_cell.angle_beta   90.00
_cell.angle_gamma   90.00
#
_symmetry.space_group_name_H-M   'P 1'
#
loop_
_entity.id
_entity.type
_entity.pdbx_description
1 polymer ?
#
loop_
_entity_poly.entity_id
_entity_poly.type
_entity_poly.pdbx_seq_one_letter_code
_entity_poly.pdbx_strand_id
1 'polypeptide(L)'
;MEQKNKILQIFNLEFEPYIEELKIGSYIFKRVKNYKEAFEGMMCLVNSSSSEFNTQIKVGSHQITATVEIPPKEKKCILPFGDKKLTRLDDILFLLTIFTDRNVFKKDWEDNENIVIISDHRIHQYGGQLACSIKYESRWKDINTGELKTEAEMKNIPVFDYHQINIGFENTINKVLDLILSPKWQNEYEGGYFLFLFKSAMQRQIIETAFISCWTIWEHIFAIRNRKWLDNIAIEQMSGDKKIAFILNEYFPKNIDDTARKNIQKISKTRNRLIHFGKKTEQIDYKEMEMFIRLTEQLIAIILELSPSNIFNSFEALDSFLTCKKK
;
A
#
# COMPACT_ATOMS: atom_id res chain seq x y z
N MET A 1 -34.81 21.67 1.94
CA MET A 1 -34.61 20.41 1.18
C MET A 1 -33.24 19.88 1.56
N GLU A 2 -33.18 18.81 2.36
CA GLU A 2 -31.92 18.11 2.60
C GLU A 2 -31.44 17.50 1.28
N GLN A 3 -30.27 17.92 0.80
CA GLN A 3 -29.61 17.23 -0.29
C GLN A 3 -29.28 15.83 0.21
N LYS A 4 -29.98 14.81 -0.32
CA LYS A 4 -29.60 13.42 -0.10
C LYS A 4 -28.15 13.25 -0.55
N ASN A 5 -27.31 12.72 0.33
CA ASN A 5 -25.93 12.38 -0.01
C ASN A 5 -25.94 11.46 -1.24
N LYS A 6 -25.09 11.77 -2.22
CA LYS A 6 -24.89 10.90 -3.39
C LYS A 6 -24.28 9.59 -2.88
N ILE A 7 -24.83 8.45 -3.32
CA ILE A 7 -24.29 7.12 -2.99
C ILE A 7 -23.65 6.55 -4.25
N LEU A 8 -22.43 6.05 -4.12
CA LEU A 8 -21.71 5.35 -5.20
C LEU A 8 -21.43 3.89 -4.81
N GLN A 9 -21.25 3.04 -5.81
CA GLN A 9 -20.86 1.65 -5.63
C GLN A 9 -19.34 1.50 -5.75
N ILE A 10 -18.74 0.69 -4.88
CA ILE A 10 -17.30 0.44 -4.81
C ILE A 10 -17.04 -1.05 -5.01
N PHE A 11 -16.08 -1.33 -5.89
CA PHE A 11 -15.59 -2.68 -6.16
C PHE A 11 -14.45 -3.06 -5.24
N ASN A 12 -14.44 -4.33 -4.83
CA ASN A 12 -13.33 -5.05 -4.19
C ASN A 12 -12.80 -4.46 -2.87
N LEU A 13 -13.54 -3.56 -2.21
CA LEU A 13 -13.20 -3.14 -0.85
C LEU A 13 -13.43 -4.32 0.10
N GLU A 14 -12.37 -4.79 0.73
CA GLU A 14 -12.42 -5.79 1.80
C GLU A 14 -12.47 -5.06 3.15
N PHE A 15 -13.52 -5.34 3.93
CA PHE A 15 -13.65 -4.86 5.29
C PHE A 15 -12.99 -5.85 6.26
N GLU A 16 -12.35 -5.32 7.30
CA GLU A 16 -11.93 -6.11 8.46
C GLU A 16 -13.12 -6.87 9.07
N PRO A 17 -12.87 -8.02 9.74
CA PRO A 17 -13.92 -8.82 10.35
C PRO A 17 -14.87 -8.01 11.25
N TYR A 18 -16.17 -8.20 11.04
CA TYR A 18 -17.29 -7.57 11.75
C TYR A 18 -17.37 -6.02 11.66
N ILE A 19 -16.53 -5.40 10.82
CA ILE A 19 -16.61 -3.97 10.50
C ILE A 19 -17.54 -3.76 9.30
N GLU A 20 -18.74 -3.25 9.55
CA GLU A 20 -19.77 -3.03 8.52
C GLU A 20 -19.67 -1.65 7.86
N GLU A 21 -18.99 -0.72 8.52
CA GLU A 21 -18.83 0.67 8.12
C GLU A 21 -17.39 1.13 8.36
N LEU A 22 -16.82 1.81 7.36
CA LEU A 22 -15.53 2.50 7.47
C LEU A 22 -15.74 4.00 7.22
N LYS A 23 -15.26 4.83 8.14
CA LYS A 23 -15.28 6.29 8.05
C LYS A 23 -13.91 6.80 7.68
N ILE A 24 -13.74 7.23 6.42
CA ILE A 24 -12.47 7.74 5.91
C ILE A 24 -12.66 9.20 5.51
N GLY A 25 -12.06 10.10 6.27
CA GLY A 25 -12.33 11.54 6.22
C GLY A 25 -13.81 11.80 6.44
N SER A 26 -14.45 12.43 5.46
CA SER A 26 -15.90 12.69 5.46
C SER A 26 -16.71 11.70 4.62
N TYR A 27 -16.10 10.59 4.20
CA TYR A 27 -16.75 9.54 3.40
C TYR A 27 -17.10 8.35 4.29
N ILE A 28 -18.28 7.77 4.07
CA ILE A 28 -18.77 6.63 4.84
C ILE A 28 -18.95 5.46 3.88
N PHE A 29 -18.07 4.47 3.99
CA PHE A 29 -18.13 3.23 3.22
C PHE A 29 -18.93 2.20 4.02
N LYS A 30 -19.93 1.57 3.40
CA LYS A 30 -20.79 0.57 4.02
C LYS A 30 -20.74 -0.71 3.21
N ARG A 31 -20.72 -1.86 3.90
CA ARG A 31 -20.89 -3.16 3.25
C ARG A 31 -22.22 -3.20 2.49
N VAL A 32 -22.22 -3.83 1.31
CA VAL A 32 -23.49 -4.17 0.65
C VAL A 32 -24.26 -5.22 1.47
N LYS A 33 -25.59 -5.26 1.33
CA LYS A 33 -26.44 -6.20 2.10
C LYS A 33 -26.03 -7.67 1.91
N ASN A 34 -25.59 -8.03 0.71
CA ASN A 34 -25.12 -9.36 0.36
C ASN A 34 -23.59 -9.49 0.40
N TYR A 35 -22.92 -8.80 1.33
CA TYR A 35 -21.46 -8.73 1.39
C TYR A 35 -20.79 -10.10 1.38
N LYS A 36 -21.33 -11.10 2.10
CA LYS A 36 -20.76 -12.44 2.13
C LYS A 36 -20.70 -13.07 0.73
N GLU A 37 -21.78 -12.99 -0.04
CA GLU A 37 -21.85 -13.51 -1.41
C GLU A 37 -20.90 -12.74 -2.33
N ALA A 38 -20.87 -11.40 -2.21
CA ALA A 38 -19.96 -10.55 -2.97
C ALA A 38 -18.49 -10.86 -2.63
N PHE A 39 -18.16 -11.04 -1.35
CA PHE A 39 -16.84 -11.44 -0.87
C PHE A 39 -16.47 -12.84 -1.35
N GLU A 40 -17.45 -13.75 -1.41
CA GLU A 40 -17.28 -15.09 -1.96
C GLU A 40 -17.08 -15.10 -3.49
N GLY A 41 -17.65 -14.13 -4.21
CA GLY A 41 -17.45 -13.95 -5.65
C GLY A 41 -16.14 -13.27 -6.02
N MET A 42 -15.45 -12.62 -5.07
CA MET A 42 -14.16 -11.99 -5.33
C MET A 42 -13.09 -13.04 -5.65
N MET A 43 -12.13 -12.67 -6.50
CA MET A 43 -10.91 -13.47 -6.61
C MET A 43 -10.22 -13.51 -5.24
N CYS A 44 -9.79 -14.70 -4.82
CA CYS A 44 -8.98 -14.92 -3.62
C CYS A 44 -7.87 -15.91 -3.95
N LEU A 45 -6.62 -15.48 -3.87
CA LEU A 45 -5.48 -16.28 -4.37
C LEU A 45 -4.61 -16.83 -3.24
N VAL A 46 -5.01 -16.54 -2.00
CA VAL A 46 -4.46 -17.07 -0.77
C VAL A 46 -5.61 -17.59 0.10
N ASN A 47 -5.36 -18.63 0.87
CA ASN A 47 -6.28 -19.04 1.91
C ASN A 47 -6.16 -18.06 3.07
N SER A 48 -7.28 -17.50 3.52
CA SER A 48 -7.36 -16.75 4.77
C SER A 48 -8.50 -17.30 5.62
N SER A 49 -8.17 -17.71 6.84
CA SER A 49 -9.14 -18.04 7.86
C SER A 49 -9.29 -16.82 8.77
N SER A 50 -10.19 -15.90 8.41
CA SER A 50 -10.63 -14.88 9.36
C SER A 50 -11.72 -15.48 10.26
N SER A 51 -11.95 -14.90 11.44
CA SER A 51 -13.00 -15.36 12.35
C SER A 51 -14.41 -15.18 11.75
N GLU A 52 -14.59 -14.25 10.80
CA GLU A 52 -15.88 -13.98 10.15
C GLU A 52 -16.09 -14.84 8.88
N PHE A 53 -15.06 -14.99 8.05
CA PHE A 53 -15.11 -15.75 6.79
C PHE A 53 -13.88 -16.63 6.60
N ASN A 54 -14.11 -17.87 6.16
CA ASN A 54 -13.07 -18.76 5.69
C ASN A 54 -12.98 -18.67 4.16
N THR A 55 -11.80 -18.36 3.63
CA THR A 55 -11.58 -18.27 2.18
C THR A 55 -10.69 -19.39 1.68
N GLN A 56 -11.10 -19.95 0.55
CA GLN A 56 -10.29 -20.86 -0.25
C GLN A 56 -9.79 -20.14 -1.51
N ILE A 57 -8.65 -20.59 -2.04
CA ILE A 57 -8.11 -20.13 -3.32
C ILE A 57 -9.17 -20.34 -4.43
N LYS A 58 -9.49 -19.28 -5.16
CA LYS A 58 -10.48 -19.23 -6.25
C LYS A 58 -10.22 -18.09 -7.22
N VAL A 59 -10.57 -18.33 -8.49
CA VAL A 59 -10.53 -17.34 -9.56
C VAL A 59 -11.92 -16.68 -9.65
N GLY A 60 -12.14 -15.68 -8.81
CA GLY A 60 -13.37 -14.88 -8.81
C GLY A 60 -13.28 -13.68 -9.77
N SER A 61 -14.23 -12.76 -9.67
CA SER A 61 -14.29 -11.54 -10.50
C SER A 61 -14.35 -10.28 -9.63
N HIS A 62 -14.47 -9.11 -10.26
CA HIS A 62 -14.74 -7.88 -9.53
C HIS A 62 -16.15 -7.91 -8.95
N GLN A 63 -16.26 -7.59 -7.67
CA GLN A 63 -17.53 -7.61 -6.95
C GLN A 63 -17.77 -6.27 -6.30
N ILE A 64 -19.02 -5.80 -6.38
CA ILE A 64 -19.45 -4.62 -5.62
C ILE A 64 -19.60 -5.06 -4.18
N THR A 65 -18.63 -4.68 -3.35
CA THR A 65 -18.58 -5.07 -1.94
C THR A 65 -18.99 -3.94 -1.01
N ALA A 66 -18.97 -2.70 -1.48
CA ALA A 66 -19.35 -1.55 -0.68
C ALA A 66 -20.19 -0.53 -1.45
N THR A 67 -20.92 0.28 -0.70
CA THR A 67 -21.38 1.59 -1.15
C THR A 67 -20.62 2.67 -0.37
N VAL A 68 -20.51 3.87 -0.94
CA VAL A 68 -19.94 5.02 -0.27
C VAL A 68 -20.90 6.20 -0.31
N GLU A 69 -21.12 6.81 0.84
CA GLU A 69 -21.83 8.09 0.96
C GLU A 69 -20.85 9.24 0.72
N ILE A 70 -21.15 10.04 -0.30
CA ILE A 70 -20.34 11.20 -0.68
C ILE A 70 -20.77 12.41 0.16
N PRO A 71 -19.83 13.14 0.77
CA PRO A 71 -20.15 14.35 1.52
C PRO A 71 -20.75 15.44 0.62
N PRO A 72 -21.63 16.33 1.13
CA PRO A 72 -22.27 17.38 0.32
C PRO A 72 -21.28 18.33 -0.37
N LYS A 73 -20.11 18.54 0.24
CA LYS A 73 -19.01 19.38 -0.30
C LYS A 73 -17.82 18.49 -0.60
N GLU A 74 -17.84 17.87 -1.77
CA GLU A 74 -16.76 17.01 -2.20
C GLU A 74 -15.47 17.81 -2.46
N LYS A 75 -14.36 17.35 -1.87
CA LYS A 75 -13.04 17.97 -2.06
C LYS A 75 -12.39 17.43 -3.34
N LYS A 76 -11.52 18.23 -3.95
CA LYS A 76 -10.70 17.79 -5.08
C LYS A 76 -9.66 16.76 -4.64
N CYS A 77 -9.32 15.90 -5.59
CA CYS A 77 -8.15 15.03 -5.51
C CYS A 77 -6.89 15.87 -5.27
N ILE A 78 -5.96 15.40 -4.44
CA ILE A 78 -4.66 16.07 -4.23
C ILE A 78 -3.50 15.34 -4.89
N LEU A 79 -3.59 14.02 -5.06
CA LEU A 79 -2.54 13.25 -5.71
C LEU A 79 -2.53 13.53 -7.23
N PRO A 80 -1.36 13.50 -7.87
CA PRO A 80 -1.18 13.95 -9.25
C PRO A 80 -1.57 12.88 -10.28
N PHE A 81 -2.83 12.43 -10.26
CA PHE A 81 -3.35 11.42 -11.21
C PHE A 81 -3.53 11.94 -12.65
N GLY A 82 -3.30 13.23 -12.90
CA GLY A 82 -3.36 13.82 -14.25
C GLY A 82 -4.77 14.16 -14.76
N ASP A 83 -5.83 13.85 -14.01
CA ASP A 83 -7.21 14.22 -14.35
C ASP A 83 -7.80 15.23 -13.33
N LYS A 84 -8.28 16.37 -13.86
CA LYS A 84 -8.88 17.47 -13.09
C LYS A 84 -10.28 17.15 -12.56
N LYS A 85 -10.92 16.09 -13.04
CA LYS A 85 -12.25 15.65 -12.61
C LYS A 85 -12.22 14.78 -11.35
N LEU A 86 -11.04 14.31 -10.94
CA LEU A 86 -10.90 13.42 -9.81
C LEU A 86 -11.15 14.15 -8.49
N THR A 87 -11.70 13.40 -7.54
CA THR A 87 -12.13 13.90 -6.24
C THR A 87 -11.34 13.24 -5.12
N ARG A 88 -11.57 13.70 -3.88
CA ARG A 88 -10.97 13.09 -2.69
C ARG A 88 -11.33 11.61 -2.54
N LEU A 89 -12.44 11.15 -3.12
CA LEU A 89 -12.75 9.73 -3.17
C LEU A 89 -11.65 8.96 -3.91
N ASP A 90 -11.11 9.50 -5.00
CA ASP A 90 -10.09 8.84 -5.80
C ASP A 90 -8.76 8.71 -5.02
N ASP A 91 -8.38 9.72 -4.22
CA ASP A 91 -7.26 9.60 -3.27
C ASP A 91 -7.50 8.45 -2.27
N ILE A 92 -8.71 8.36 -1.71
CA ILE A 92 -9.08 7.32 -0.72
C ILE A 92 -9.05 5.93 -1.34
N LEU A 93 -9.66 5.75 -2.52
CA LEU A 93 -9.68 4.47 -3.23
C LEU A 93 -8.26 4.03 -3.62
N PHE A 94 -7.39 4.99 -3.96
CA PHE A 94 -5.98 4.74 -4.19
C PHE A 94 -5.27 4.24 -2.93
N LEU A 95 -5.46 4.89 -1.77
CA LEU A 95 -4.90 4.45 -0.50
C LEU A 95 -5.41 3.04 -0.13
N LEU A 96 -6.72 2.82 -0.20
CA LEU A 96 -7.31 1.49 0.03
C LEU A 96 -6.68 0.44 -0.89
N THR A 97 -6.38 0.79 -2.13
CA THR A 97 -5.72 -0.11 -3.08
C THR A 97 -4.32 -0.50 -2.64
N ILE A 98 -3.46 0.47 -2.32
CA ILE A 98 -2.05 0.18 -1.97
C ILE A 98 -1.90 -0.50 -0.60
N PHE A 99 -2.87 -0.32 0.31
CA PHE A 99 -2.85 -0.99 1.61
C PHE A 99 -3.42 -2.40 1.55
N THR A 100 -4.49 -2.64 0.80
CA THR A 100 -5.16 -3.96 0.75
C THR A 100 -4.61 -4.88 -0.34
N ASP A 101 -3.78 -4.36 -1.23
CA ASP A 101 -3.33 -5.03 -2.47
C ASP A 101 -4.49 -5.44 -3.40
N ARG A 102 -5.69 -4.92 -3.15
CA ARG A 102 -6.86 -5.08 -4.02
C ARG A 102 -7.01 -3.84 -4.86
N ASN A 103 -7.36 -4.00 -6.13
CA ASN A 103 -7.75 -2.85 -6.93
C ASN A 103 -9.15 -2.37 -6.48
N VAL A 104 -9.20 -1.36 -5.62
CA VAL A 104 -10.43 -0.77 -5.09
C VAL A 104 -10.77 0.45 -5.93
N PHE A 105 -11.95 0.45 -6.55
CA PHE A 105 -12.37 1.52 -7.46
C PHE A 105 -13.89 1.71 -7.45
N LYS A 106 -14.36 2.90 -7.83
CA LYS A 106 -15.79 3.20 -7.95
C LYS A 106 -16.35 2.67 -9.26
N LYS A 107 -17.62 2.25 -9.26
CA LYS A 107 -18.38 2.00 -10.49
C LYS A 107 -18.71 3.36 -11.12
N ASP A 108 -18.02 3.72 -12.19
CA ASP A 108 -18.21 4.98 -12.93
C ASP A 108 -18.73 4.80 -14.36
N TRP A 109 -19.13 3.58 -14.73
CA TRP A 109 -19.81 3.28 -15.99
C TRP A 109 -21.25 2.83 -15.76
N GLU A 110 -22.13 3.25 -16.67
CA GLU A 110 -23.48 2.70 -16.82
C GLU A 110 -23.33 1.33 -17.50
N ASP A 111 -23.90 0.29 -16.89
CA ASP A 111 -23.70 -1.11 -17.27
C ASP A 111 -23.81 -1.35 -18.79
N ASN A 112 -22.75 -1.88 -19.40
CA ASN A 112 -22.80 -2.57 -20.69
C ASN A 112 -21.70 -3.64 -20.74
N GLU A 113 -22.08 -4.85 -20.33
CA GLU A 113 -21.59 -6.19 -20.75
C GLU A 113 -20.09 -6.53 -20.75
N ASN A 114 -19.19 -5.60 -20.46
CA ASN A 114 -17.75 -5.85 -20.36
C ASN A 114 -17.22 -5.22 -19.08
N ILE A 115 -17.47 -5.87 -17.94
CA ILE A 115 -16.70 -5.60 -16.73
C ILE A 115 -15.25 -5.94 -17.11
N VAL A 116 -14.41 -4.92 -17.28
CA VAL A 116 -12.99 -5.12 -17.54
C VAL A 116 -12.46 -5.97 -16.40
N ILE A 117 -12.02 -7.19 -16.71
CA ILE A 117 -11.35 -8.06 -15.75
C ILE A 117 -9.99 -7.42 -15.48
N ILE A 118 -9.88 -6.61 -14.44
CA ILE A 118 -8.60 -6.20 -13.90
C ILE A 118 -8.19 -7.32 -12.94
N SER A 119 -7.06 -7.96 -13.17
CA SER A 119 -6.59 -9.03 -12.28
C SER A 119 -6.44 -8.50 -10.84
N ASP A 120 -7.05 -9.14 -9.85
CA ASP A 120 -6.66 -9.01 -8.43
C ASP A 120 -5.17 -9.41 -8.31
N HIS A 121 -4.35 -8.52 -7.76
CA HIS A 121 -2.89 -8.56 -7.88
C HIS A 121 -2.22 -9.53 -6.89
N ARG A 122 -2.97 -10.09 -5.92
CA ARG A 122 -2.49 -10.91 -4.80
C ARG A 122 -1.85 -12.27 -5.18
N ILE A 123 -1.52 -12.52 -6.44
CA ILE A 123 -0.77 -13.73 -6.89
C ILE A 123 0.72 -13.64 -6.55
N HIS A 124 1.29 -12.43 -6.47
CA HIS A 124 2.74 -12.28 -6.34
C HIS A 124 3.19 -12.16 -4.89
N GLN A 125 4.44 -12.58 -4.64
CA GLN A 125 5.05 -12.48 -3.32
C GLN A 125 5.10 -11.03 -2.82
N TYR A 126 5.16 -10.03 -3.71
CA TYR A 126 5.44 -8.63 -3.42
C TYR A 126 4.19 -7.76 -3.52
N GLY A 127 4.03 -6.79 -2.62
CA GLY A 127 2.78 -6.06 -2.41
C GLY A 127 2.07 -6.48 -1.11
N GLY A 128 1.16 -5.63 -0.62
CA GLY A 128 0.37 -5.87 0.58
C GLY A 128 1.10 -5.74 1.92
N GLN A 129 2.43 -5.50 1.95
CA GLN A 129 3.13 -5.32 3.23
C GLN A 129 2.83 -3.99 3.90
N LEU A 130 2.33 -3.01 3.15
CA LEU A 130 1.96 -1.73 3.72
C LEU A 130 0.84 -1.92 4.77
N ALA A 131 -0.08 -2.87 4.56
CA ALA A 131 -1.04 -3.28 5.61
C ALA A 131 -0.37 -3.87 6.85
N CYS A 132 0.76 -4.57 6.71
CA CYS A 132 1.50 -5.09 7.87
C CYS A 132 2.15 -3.96 8.72
N SER A 133 2.18 -2.73 8.20
CA SER A 133 2.65 -1.53 8.92
C SER A 133 1.50 -0.80 9.63
N ILE A 134 0.26 -1.30 9.52
CA ILE A 134 -0.89 -0.82 10.27
C ILE A 134 -0.78 -1.33 11.70
N LYS A 135 -0.86 -0.41 12.66
CA LYS A 135 -0.91 -0.77 14.07
C LYS A 135 -2.25 -1.43 14.38
N TYR A 136 -2.23 -2.65 14.91
CA TYR A 136 -3.43 -3.32 15.39
C TYR A 136 -4.01 -2.56 16.60
N GLU A 137 -5.29 -2.21 16.53
CA GLU A 137 -6.00 -1.56 17.63
C GLU A 137 -7.35 -2.26 17.82
N SER A 138 -7.46 -3.05 18.89
CA SER A 138 -8.66 -3.81 19.20
C SER A 138 -9.74 -2.95 19.85
N ARG A 139 -10.99 -3.20 19.46
CA ARG A 139 -12.21 -2.78 20.18
C ARG A 139 -13.19 -3.94 20.24
N TRP A 140 -14.09 -3.90 21.20
CA TRP A 140 -15.19 -4.84 21.32
C TRP A 140 -16.46 -4.18 20.83
N LYS A 141 -17.09 -4.74 19.80
CA LYS A 141 -18.35 -4.28 19.23
C LYS A 141 -19.48 -5.14 19.79
N ASP A 142 -20.44 -4.52 20.46
CA ASP A 142 -21.67 -5.19 20.90
C ASP A 142 -22.47 -5.67 19.67
N ILE A 143 -22.89 -6.93 19.67
CA ILE A 143 -23.59 -7.56 18.54
C ILE A 143 -24.97 -6.94 18.30
N ASN A 144 -25.66 -6.51 19.35
CA ASN A 144 -27.03 -6.02 19.31
C ASN A 144 -27.10 -4.51 19.07
N THR A 145 -26.21 -3.75 19.71
CA THR A 145 -26.25 -2.27 19.68
C THR A 145 -25.22 -1.66 18.73
N GLY A 146 -24.15 -2.39 18.40
CA GLY A 146 -23.02 -1.88 17.63
C GLY A 146 -22.10 -0.94 18.41
N GLU A 147 -22.35 -0.74 19.72
CA GLU A 147 -21.52 0.12 20.58
C GLU A 147 -20.10 -0.45 20.70
N LEU A 148 -19.09 0.44 20.66
CA LEU A 148 -17.68 0.07 20.78
C LEU A 148 -17.20 0.27 22.22
N LYS A 149 -16.57 -0.76 22.78
CA LYS A 149 -15.95 -0.76 24.10
C LYS A 149 -14.46 -1.04 24.01
N THR A 150 -13.71 -0.43 24.91
CA THR A 150 -12.29 -0.69 25.14
C THR A 150 -12.10 -1.99 25.93
N GLU A 151 -10.89 -2.51 25.91
CA GLU A 151 -10.52 -3.70 26.70
C GLU A 151 -10.71 -3.49 28.22
N ALA A 152 -10.44 -2.26 28.70
CA ALA A 152 -10.65 -1.91 30.10
C ALA A 152 -12.13 -1.97 30.52
N GLU A 153 -13.04 -1.56 29.64
CA GLU A 153 -14.49 -1.60 29.86
C GLU A 153 -15.04 -3.04 29.82
N MET A 154 -14.37 -3.94 29.10
CA MET A 154 -14.78 -5.35 28.94
C MET A 154 -14.30 -6.29 30.05
N LYS A 155 -13.49 -5.82 31.01
CA LYS A 155 -12.81 -6.66 32.01
C LYS A 155 -13.73 -7.60 32.80
N ASN A 156 -15.00 -7.21 33.01
CA ASN A 156 -15.99 -7.99 33.75
C ASN A 156 -17.27 -8.25 32.94
N ILE A 157 -17.25 -8.00 31.62
CA ILE A 157 -18.41 -8.21 30.75
C ILE A 157 -18.23 -9.54 30.02
N PRO A 158 -19.25 -10.41 30.00
CA PRO A 158 -19.17 -11.65 29.24
C PRO A 158 -19.00 -11.37 27.73
N VAL A 159 -18.01 -12.01 27.11
CA VAL A 159 -17.61 -11.73 25.72
C VAL A 159 -18.56 -12.31 24.66
N PHE A 160 -19.54 -13.14 25.02
CA PHE A 160 -20.39 -13.84 24.06
C PHE A 160 -21.31 -12.92 23.24
N ASP A 161 -21.64 -11.74 23.76
CA ASP A 161 -22.46 -10.72 23.07
C ASP A 161 -21.60 -9.70 22.30
N TYR A 162 -20.30 -9.95 22.12
CA TYR A 162 -19.36 -9.01 21.54
C TYR A 162 -18.45 -9.64 20.48
N HIS A 163 -18.11 -8.86 19.47
CA HIS A 163 -17.07 -9.19 18.49
C HIS A 163 -15.84 -8.31 18.72
N GLN A 164 -14.66 -8.92 18.79
CA GLN A 164 -13.42 -8.16 18.75
C GLN A 164 -13.14 -7.71 17.30
N ILE A 165 -12.98 -6.41 17.09
CA ILE A 165 -12.71 -5.79 15.80
C ILE A 165 -11.39 -5.04 15.81
N ASN A 166 -10.77 -4.87 14.64
CA ASN A 166 -9.56 -4.07 14.46
C ASN A 166 -9.89 -2.70 13.87
N ILE A 167 -9.89 -1.65 14.70
CA ILE A 167 -10.10 -0.27 14.23
C ILE A 167 -8.81 0.39 13.70
N GLY A 168 -7.67 -0.29 13.81
CA GLY A 168 -6.37 0.24 13.42
C GLY A 168 -6.27 0.57 11.93
N PHE A 169 -6.98 -0.19 11.09
CA PHE A 169 -7.05 0.06 9.64
C PHE A 169 -7.66 1.43 9.33
N GLU A 170 -8.87 1.71 9.83
CA GLU A 170 -9.54 2.99 9.63
C GLU A 170 -8.69 4.16 10.16
N ASN A 171 -8.17 4.04 11.38
CA ASN A 171 -7.34 5.07 12.00
C ASN A 171 -6.08 5.36 11.16
N THR A 172 -5.44 4.32 10.64
CA THR A 172 -4.21 4.47 9.86
C THR A 172 -4.48 5.11 8.50
N ILE A 173 -5.52 4.68 7.78
CA ILE A 173 -5.87 5.29 6.49
C ILE A 173 -6.22 6.78 6.67
N ASN A 174 -6.96 7.14 7.73
CA ASN A 174 -7.24 8.54 8.06
C ASN A 174 -5.97 9.34 8.37
N LYS A 175 -5.07 8.80 9.19
CA LYS A 175 -3.78 9.44 9.49
C LYS A 175 -2.97 9.70 8.21
N VAL A 176 -2.86 8.68 7.36
CA VAL A 176 -2.14 8.79 6.08
C VAL A 176 -2.81 9.80 5.16
N LEU A 177 -4.14 9.79 5.10
CA LEU A 177 -4.91 10.76 4.31
C LEU A 177 -4.62 12.19 4.78
N ASP A 178 -4.67 12.46 6.09
CA ASP A 178 -4.35 13.78 6.64
C ASP A 178 -2.90 14.19 6.40
N LEU A 179 -1.96 13.24 6.50
CA LEU A 179 -0.54 13.46 6.22
C LEU A 179 -0.32 13.92 4.77
N ILE A 180 -0.82 13.14 3.80
CA ILE A 180 -0.64 13.47 2.37
C ILE A 180 -1.36 14.77 2.01
N LEU A 181 -2.33 15.22 2.81
CA LEU A 181 -3.00 16.50 2.59
C LEU A 181 -2.24 17.69 3.12
N SER A 182 -1.30 17.46 4.03
CA SER A 182 -0.54 18.55 4.62
C SER A 182 0.31 19.25 3.54
N PRO A 183 0.31 20.60 3.50
CA PRO A 183 1.15 21.35 2.57
C PRO A 183 2.64 21.02 2.75
N LYS A 184 3.05 20.68 3.98
CA LYS A 184 4.41 20.25 4.29
C LYS A 184 4.76 18.99 3.50
N TRP A 185 3.97 17.93 3.62
CA TRP A 185 4.22 16.67 2.91
C TRP A 185 4.16 16.86 1.40
N GLN A 186 3.16 17.58 0.91
CA GLN A 186 3.00 17.88 -0.52
C GLN A 186 4.22 18.60 -1.11
N ASN A 187 4.78 19.58 -0.39
CA ASN A 187 5.99 20.29 -0.80
C ASN A 187 7.26 19.45 -0.65
N GLU A 188 7.34 18.63 0.39
CA GLU A 188 8.48 17.77 0.67
C GLU A 188 8.62 16.63 -0.35
N TYR A 189 7.48 16.15 -0.85
CA TYR A 189 7.38 14.98 -1.71
C TYR A 189 6.83 15.26 -3.11
N GLU A 190 6.81 16.54 -3.52
CA GLU A 190 6.34 17.01 -4.83
C GLU A 190 4.99 16.40 -5.25
N GLY A 191 4.04 16.39 -4.31
CA GLY A 191 2.70 15.84 -4.54
C GLY A 191 2.58 14.32 -4.51
N GLY A 192 3.67 13.57 -4.28
CA GLY A 192 3.59 12.14 -4.00
C GLY A 192 3.49 11.22 -5.22
N TYR A 193 3.99 11.65 -6.39
CA TYR A 193 3.94 10.83 -7.62
C TYR A 193 4.56 9.43 -7.47
N PHE A 194 5.56 9.26 -6.59
CA PHE A 194 6.14 7.96 -6.30
C PHE A 194 5.14 6.94 -5.75
N LEU A 195 4.04 7.37 -5.13
CA LEU A 195 2.99 6.44 -4.69
C LEU A 195 2.30 5.79 -5.90
N PHE A 196 2.09 6.53 -6.99
CA PHE A 196 1.58 5.96 -8.23
C PHE A 196 2.54 4.92 -8.81
N LEU A 197 3.83 5.26 -8.87
CA LEU A 197 4.87 4.31 -9.28
C LEU A 197 4.87 3.06 -8.40
N PHE A 198 4.70 3.24 -7.09
CA PHE A 198 4.59 2.14 -6.12
C PHE A 198 3.39 1.24 -6.38
N LYS A 199 2.19 1.83 -6.56
CA LYS A 199 0.99 1.06 -6.93
C LYS A 199 1.27 0.20 -8.14
N SER A 200 1.82 0.76 -9.22
CA SER A 200 2.14 0.03 -10.45
C SER A 200 3.22 -1.04 -10.25
N ALA A 201 4.26 -0.73 -9.48
CA ALA A 201 5.38 -1.66 -9.21
C ALA A 201 4.93 -2.91 -8.43
N MET A 202 3.93 -2.77 -7.56
CA MET A 202 3.38 -3.86 -6.76
C MET A 202 2.26 -4.64 -7.47
N GLN A 203 1.86 -4.22 -8.69
CA GLN A 203 0.94 -5.03 -9.49
C GLN A 203 1.61 -6.32 -9.97
N ARG A 204 0.80 -7.22 -10.53
CA ARG A 204 1.20 -8.52 -11.10
C ARG A 204 2.39 -8.39 -12.06
N GLN A 205 3.60 -8.62 -11.55
CA GLN A 205 4.85 -8.50 -12.31
C GLN A 205 5.85 -9.60 -11.92
N ILE A 206 6.71 -9.98 -12.86
CA ILE A 206 7.88 -10.82 -12.54
C ILE A 206 8.89 -10.02 -11.70
N ILE A 207 9.73 -10.72 -10.93
CA ILE A 207 10.65 -10.10 -9.97
C ILE A 207 11.59 -9.08 -10.63
N GLU A 208 12.03 -9.32 -11.87
CA GLU A 208 12.85 -8.38 -12.64
C GLU A 208 12.16 -7.03 -12.87
N THR A 209 10.90 -7.05 -13.29
CA THR A 209 10.14 -5.83 -13.57
C THR A 209 9.78 -5.11 -12.28
N ALA A 210 9.40 -5.85 -11.24
CA ALA A 210 9.15 -5.28 -9.91
C ALA A 210 10.42 -4.62 -9.35
N PHE A 211 11.57 -5.27 -9.48
CA PHE A 211 12.87 -4.74 -9.05
C PHE A 211 13.25 -3.46 -9.80
N ILE A 212 13.11 -3.42 -11.13
CA ILE A 212 13.38 -2.20 -11.92
C ILE A 212 12.42 -1.06 -11.53
N SER A 213 11.14 -1.38 -11.32
CA SER A 213 10.14 -0.38 -10.92
C SER A 213 10.43 0.18 -9.53
N CYS A 214 10.79 -0.68 -8.58
CA CYS A 214 11.26 -0.29 -7.25
C CYS A 214 12.53 0.56 -7.31
N TRP A 215 13.49 0.20 -8.17
CA TRP A 215 14.69 1.01 -8.36
C TRP A 215 14.35 2.41 -8.86
N THR A 216 13.42 2.50 -9.81
CA THR A 216 12.94 3.79 -10.35
C THR A 216 12.29 4.64 -9.26
N ILE A 217 11.56 4.03 -8.34
CA ILE A 217 10.98 4.73 -7.17
C ILE A 217 12.10 5.32 -6.29
N TRP A 218 13.16 4.57 -6.00
CA TRP A 218 14.28 5.06 -5.19
C TRP A 218 15.02 6.21 -5.89
N GLU A 219 15.23 6.13 -7.20
CA GLU A 219 15.84 7.22 -7.97
C GLU A 219 14.94 8.46 -8.00
N HIS A 220 13.62 8.28 -8.09
CA HIS A 220 12.67 9.38 -8.03
C HIS A 220 12.67 10.08 -6.67
N ILE A 221 12.64 9.31 -5.57
CA ILE A 221 12.74 9.84 -4.20
C ILE A 221 14.08 10.56 -4.01
N PHE A 222 15.19 9.96 -4.47
CA PHE A 222 16.49 10.62 -4.44
C PHE A 222 16.45 11.99 -5.15
N ALA A 223 15.86 12.04 -6.35
CA ALA A 223 15.74 13.26 -7.11
C ALA A 223 14.92 14.32 -6.35
N ILE A 224 13.76 13.96 -5.79
CA ILE A 224 12.92 14.88 -4.98
C ILE A 224 13.74 15.49 -3.84
N ARG A 225 14.49 14.66 -3.09
CA ARG A 225 15.27 15.11 -1.93
C ARG A 225 16.44 16.02 -2.29
N ASN A 226 16.95 15.94 -3.51
CA ASN A 226 18.17 16.62 -3.93
C ASN A 226 17.98 17.72 -4.96
N ARG A 227 16.81 17.84 -5.60
CA ARG A 227 16.52 18.85 -6.66
C ARG A 227 16.62 20.31 -6.21
N LYS A 228 16.58 20.58 -4.89
CA LYS A 228 16.83 21.93 -4.35
C LYS A 228 18.32 22.30 -4.34
N TRP A 229 19.20 21.32 -4.43
CA TRP A 229 20.66 21.47 -4.26
C TRP A 229 21.44 21.08 -5.52
N LEU A 230 20.88 20.17 -6.32
CA LEU A 230 21.46 19.65 -7.55
C LEU A 230 20.52 19.94 -8.71
N ASP A 231 21.07 20.33 -9.85
CA ASP A 231 20.30 20.40 -11.08
C ASP A 231 19.96 19.00 -11.62
N ASN A 232 19.04 18.95 -12.58
CA ASN A 232 18.58 17.67 -13.14
C ASN A 232 19.72 16.91 -13.83
N ILE A 233 20.67 17.60 -14.46
CA ILE A 233 21.80 16.97 -15.15
C ILE A 233 22.70 16.26 -14.14
N ALA A 234 23.03 16.90 -13.02
CA ALA A 234 23.84 16.32 -11.95
C ALA A 234 23.13 15.13 -11.29
N ILE A 235 21.81 15.20 -11.10
CA ILE A 235 21.00 14.10 -10.57
C ILE A 235 21.01 12.89 -11.53
N GLU A 236 20.84 13.13 -12.82
CA GLU A 236 20.84 12.09 -13.85
C GLU A 236 22.20 11.43 -13.99
N GLN A 237 23.28 12.23 -14.02
CA GLN A 237 24.67 11.74 -14.15
C GLN A 237 25.18 11.03 -12.90
N MET A 238 24.52 11.20 -11.76
CA MET A 238 24.93 10.52 -10.53
C MET A 238 24.79 9.01 -10.67
N SER A 239 25.82 8.28 -10.26
CA SER A 239 25.82 6.84 -10.33
C SER A 239 24.75 6.22 -9.42
N GLY A 240 24.13 5.14 -9.88
CA GLY A 240 23.03 4.50 -9.17
C GLY A 240 23.40 4.06 -7.75
N ASP A 241 24.62 3.58 -7.53
CA ASP A 241 25.12 3.20 -6.21
C ASP A 241 25.15 4.37 -5.21
N LYS A 242 25.46 5.60 -5.66
CA LYS A 242 25.39 6.79 -4.81
C LYS A 242 23.95 7.14 -4.44
N LYS A 243 23.01 7.03 -5.39
CA LYS A 243 21.58 7.27 -5.13
C LYS A 243 21.03 6.29 -4.10
N ILE A 244 21.35 5.00 -4.23
CA ILE A 244 20.94 3.97 -3.26
C ILE A 244 21.58 4.21 -1.90
N ALA A 245 22.89 4.51 -1.85
CA ALA A 245 23.58 4.81 -0.59
C ALA A 245 22.94 6.00 0.14
N PHE A 246 22.52 7.04 -0.59
CA PHE A 246 21.77 8.16 -0.02
C PHE A 246 20.46 7.70 0.62
N ILE A 247 19.63 6.93 -0.10
CA ILE A 247 18.34 6.44 0.43
C ILE A 247 18.54 5.57 1.68
N LEU A 248 19.54 4.69 1.67
CA LEU A 248 19.86 3.82 2.82
C LEU A 248 20.33 4.61 4.05
N ASN A 249 21.06 5.71 3.84
CA ASN A 249 21.50 6.57 4.93
C ASN A 249 20.34 7.41 5.49
N GLU A 250 19.56 8.02 4.60
CA GLU A 250 18.48 8.95 4.94
C GLU A 250 17.30 8.24 5.62
N TYR A 251 16.87 7.09 5.10
CA TYR A 251 15.63 6.43 5.52
C TYR A 251 15.86 5.17 6.37
N PHE A 252 17.01 4.50 6.25
CA PHE A 252 17.30 3.23 6.96
C PHE A 252 18.43 3.31 7.99
N PRO A 253 18.78 4.54 8.43
CA PRO A 253 20.04 4.93 9.09
C PRO A 253 21.25 3.99 8.95
N LYS A 254 21.56 3.52 7.73
CA LYS A 254 22.70 2.61 7.51
C LYS A 254 24.00 3.36 7.27
N ASN A 255 25.07 2.93 7.95
CA ASN A 255 26.42 3.40 7.66
C ASN A 255 26.98 2.65 6.44
N ILE A 256 27.43 3.39 5.43
CA ILE A 256 27.83 2.83 4.13
C ILE A 256 29.35 2.86 3.99
N ASP A 257 29.99 1.82 4.53
CA ASP A 257 31.42 1.56 4.42
C ASP A 257 31.81 1.00 3.03
N ASP A 258 33.09 0.71 2.82
CA ASP A 258 33.59 0.20 1.53
C ASP A 258 33.02 -1.17 1.16
N THR A 259 32.67 -2.00 2.14
CA THR A 259 32.06 -3.33 1.90
C THR A 259 30.63 -3.16 1.43
N ALA A 260 29.84 -2.34 2.14
CA ALA A 260 28.49 -1.97 1.77
C ALA A 260 28.46 -1.35 0.36
N ARG A 261 29.39 -0.44 0.04
CA ARG A 261 29.50 0.15 -1.31
C ARG A 261 29.71 -0.90 -2.39
N LYS A 262 30.62 -1.86 -2.18
CA LYS A 262 30.84 -2.95 -3.14
C LYS A 262 29.58 -3.79 -3.36
N ASN A 263 28.80 -4.05 -2.32
CA ASN A 263 27.56 -4.79 -2.44
C ASN A 263 26.47 -3.99 -3.15
N ILE A 264 26.29 -2.71 -2.81
CA ILE A 264 25.38 -1.81 -3.54
C ILE A 264 25.74 -1.73 -5.04
N GLN A 265 27.04 -1.68 -5.37
CA GLN A 265 27.51 -1.70 -6.75
C GLN A 265 27.13 -2.99 -7.49
N LYS A 266 27.06 -4.14 -6.80
CA LYS A 266 26.55 -5.40 -7.42
C LYS A 266 25.09 -5.23 -7.83
N ILE A 267 24.23 -4.73 -6.94
CA ILE A 267 22.80 -4.49 -7.26
C ILE A 267 22.67 -3.48 -8.40
N SER A 268 23.46 -2.41 -8.40
CA SER A 268 23.45 -1.42 -9.49
C SER A 268 23.84 -2.04 -10.85
N LYS A 269 24.84 -2.93 -10.88
CA LYS A 269 25.22 -3.67 -12.10
C LYS A 269 24.10 -4.61 -12.56
N THR A 270 23.40 -5.27 -11.64
CA THR A 270 22.24 -6.11 -11.96
C THR A 270 21.12 -5.30 -12.61
N ARG A 271 20.78 -4.13 -12.04
CA ARG A 271 19.82 -3.19 -12.64
C ARG A 271 20.20 -2.80 -14.06
N ASN A 272 21.46 -2.42 -14.30
CA ASN A 272 21.93 -2.05 -15.63
C ASN A 272 21.82 -3.22 -16.61
N ARG A 273 22.19 -4.43 -16.21
CA ARG A 273 22.10 -5.61 -17.06
C ARG A 273 20.64 -5.99 -17.38
N LEU A 274 19.74 -5.88 -16.41
CA LEU A 274 18.31 -6.13 -16.60
C LEU A 274 17.71 -5.14 -17.60
N ILE A 275 18.03 -3.85 -17.49
CA ILE A 275 17.54 -2.82 -18.42
C ILE A 275 18.07 -3.04 -19.84
N HIS A 276 19.35 -3.38 -20.00
CA HIS A 276 19.96 -3.51 -21.34
C HIS A 276 19.70 -4.86 -22.02
N PHE A 277 19.57 -5.95 -21.26
CA PHE A 277 19.55 -7.31 -21.81
C PHE A 277 18.35 -8.14 -21.37
N GLY A 278 17.48 -7.62 -20.51
CA GLY A 278 16.36 -8.37 -19.94
C GLY A 278 16.78 -9.58 -19.09
N LYS A 279 18.04 -9.62 -18.64
CA LYS A 279 18.61 -10.76 -17.90
C LYS A 279 19.41 -10.29 -16.70
N LYS A 280 19.22 -10.96 -15.55
CA LYS A 280 20.01 -10.69 -14.35
C LYS A 280 21.47 -11.11 -14.51
N THR A 281 22.34 -10.55 -13.67
CA THR A 281 23.73 -11.03 -13.52
C THR A 281 23.76 -12.35 -12.76
N GLU A 282 24.74 -13.21 -13.02
CA GLU A 282 24.99 -14.40 -12.19
C GLU A 282 25.37 -14.06 -10.74
N GLN A 283 25.90 -12.84 -10.55
CA GLN A 283 26.41 -12.35 -9.27
C GLN A 283 25.33 -11.97 -8.25
N ILE A 284 24.05 -11.92 -8.65
CA ILE A 284 22.94 -11.56 -7.77
C ILE A 284 21.88 -12.65 -7.73
N ASP A 285 21.48 -12.97 -6.51
CA ASP A 285 20.40 -13.91 -6.22
C ASP A 285 19.05 -13.20 -6.24
N TYR A 286 17.99 -13.93 -6.57
CA TYR A 286 16.62 -13.44 -6.50
C TYR A 286 16.26 -12.93 -5.10
N LYS A 287 16.87 -13.50 -4.04
CA LYS A 287 16.70 -13.03 -2.66
C LYS A 287 17.15 -11.58 -2.44
N GLU A 288 18.19 -11.13 -3.11
CA GLU A 288 18.67 -9.74 -2.99
C GLU A 288 17.74 -8.77 -3.74
N MET A 289 17.16 -9.20 -4.85
CA MET A 289 16.13 -8.45 -5.57
C MET A 289 14.83 -8.38 -4.75
N GLU A 290 14.40 -9.50 -4.18
CA GLU A 290 13.26 -9.57 -3.26
C GLU A 290 13.46 -8.64 -2.06
N MET A 291 14.63 -8.70 -1.41
CA MET A 291 14.98 -7.80 -0.31
C MET A 291 14.82 -6.34 -0.74
N PHE A 292 15.34 -5.95 -1.92
CA PHE A 292 15.21 -4.58 -2.42
C PHE A 292 13.75 -4.16 -2.64
N ILE A 293 12.92 -5.08 -3.18
CA ILE A 293 11.48 -4.85 -3.34
C ILE A 293 10.80 -4.64 -1.98
N ARG A 294 11.07 -5.49 -0.99
CA ARG A 294 10.50 -5.34 0.37
C ARG A 294 10.95 -4.06 1.07
N LEU A 295 12.23 -3.70 0.94
CA LEU A 295 12.74 -2.44 1.45
C LEU A 295 12.03 -1.24 0.79
N THR A 296 11.55 -1.38 -0.45
CA THR A 296 10.74 -0.34 -1.09
C THR A 296 9.39 -0.19 -0.38
N GLU A 297 8.70 -1.28 -0.04
CA GLU A 297 7.46 -1.22 0.75
C GLU A 297 7.70 -0.55 2.11
N GLN A 298 8.82 -0.86 2.78
CA GLN A 298 9.23 -0.21 4.03
C GLN A 298 9.57 1.27 3.87
N LEU A 299 10.25 1.65 2.79
CA LEU A 299 10.53 3.05 2.46
C LEU A 299 9.25 3.85 2.32
N ILE A 300 8.24 3.30 1.63
CA ILE A 300 6.92 3.91 1.50
C ILE A 300 6.26 4.05 2.87
N ALA A 301 6.32 3.02 3.73
CA ALA A 301 5.80 3.11 5.10
C ALA A 301 6.45 4.25 5.90
N ILE A 302 7.77 4.42 5.81
CA ILE A 302 8.51 5.51 6.49
C ILE A 302 8.03 6.88 5.99
N ILE A 303 7.92 7.06 4.67
CA ILE A 303 7.47 8.33 4.05
C ILE A 303 6.02 8.67 4.42
N LEU A 304 5.20 7.64 4.67
CA LEU A 304 3.82 7.78 5.17
C LEU A 304 3.73 7.87 6.70
N GLU A 305 4.87 8.06 7.38
CA GLU A 305 4.98 8.16 8.85
C GLU A 305 4.34 6.96 9.59
N LEU A 306 4.48 5.77 9.00
CA LEU A 306 4.11 4.49 9.58
C LEU A 306 5.34 3.78 10.15
N SER A 307 5.11 2.87 11.09
CA SER A 307 6.15 1.96 11.57
C SER A 307 6.33 0.83 10.56
N PRO A 308 7.48 0.69 9.89
CA PRO A 308 7.65 -0.35 8.88
C PRO A 308 7.57 -1.74 9.48
N SER A 309 6.81 -2.62 8.85
CA SER A 309 6.75 -4.02 9.26
C SER A 309 8.05 -4.76 8.92
N ASN A 310 8.54 -5.57 9.86
CA ASN A 310 9.68 -6.46 9.63
C ASN A 310 9.27 -7.95 9.62
N ILE A 311 8.02 -8.26 9.29
CA ILE A 311 7.51 -9.64 9.27
C ILE A 311 8.29 -10.57 8.33
N PHE A 312 8.95 -10.03 7.30
CA PHE A 312 9.80 -10.77 6.36
C PHE A 312 11.30 -10.65 6.66
N ASN A 313 11.70 -10.10 7.82
CA ASN A 313 13.09 -9.89 8.22
C ASN A 313 13.91 -9.09 7.18
N SER A 314 13.31 -8.09 6.54
CA SER A 314 13.94 -7.34 5.45
C SER A 314 15.08 -6.45 5.95
N PHE A 315 15.03 -5.99 7.20
CA PHE A 315 16.13 -5.26 7.82
C PHE A 315 17.35 -6.16 8.08
N GLU A 316 17.14 -7.38 8.57
CA GLU A 316 18.20 -8.35 8.79
C GLU A 316 18.79 -8.82 7.47
N ALA A 317 17.96 -8.99 6.44
CA ALA A 317 18.42 -9.26 5.09
C ALA A 317 19.31 -8.12 4.56
N LEU A 318 18.90 -6.86 4.76
CA LEU A 318 19.71 -5.69 4.42
C LEU A 318 21.03 -5.68 5.19
N ASP A 319 21.02 -5.91 6.50
CA ASP A 319 22.25 -5.95 7.31
C ASP A 319 23.20 -7.06 6.89
N SER A 320 22.67 -8.24 6.57
CA SER A 320 23.44 -9.37 6.06
C SER A 320 24.05 -9.04 4.69
N PHE A 321 23.26 -8.40 3.82
CA PHE A 321 23.70 -7.95 2.50
C PHE A 321 24.81 -6.88 2.60
N LEU A 322 24.67 -5.89 3.48
CA LEU A 322 25.69 -4.83 3.61
C LEU A 322 26.99 -5.35 4.24
N THR A 323 26.92 -6.32 5.15
CA THR A 323 28.09 -6.82 5.91
C THR A 323 28.73 -8.10 5.35
N CYS A 324 28.16 -8.73 4.31
CA CYS A 324 28.59 -10.02 3.78
C CYS A 324 28.54 -11.19 4.79
N LYS A 325 27.81 -11.06 5.90
CA LYS A 325 27.55 -12.19 6.81
C LYS A 325 26.56 -13.14 6.14
N LYS A 326 27.06 -14.17 5.47
CA LYS A 326 26.23 -15.34 5.12
C LYS A 326 25.83 -16.02 6.42
N LYS A 327 24.53 -16.14 6.68
CA LYS A 327 24.03 -17.09 7.68
C LYS A 327 24.18 -18.51 7.15
#